data_AF-A0A3P8MF70-F1
#
_entry.id   AF-A0A3P8MF70-F1
#
_cell.length_a   1.000
_cell.length_b   1.000
_cell.length_c   1.000
_cell.angle_alpha   90.00
_cell.angle_beta   90.00
_cell.angle_gamma   90.00
#
_symmetry.space_group_name_H-M   'P 1'
#
loop_
_entity.id
_entity.type
_entity.pdbx_description
1 polymer ?
#
loop_
_entity_poly.entity_id
_entity_poly.type
_entity_poly.pdbx_seq_one_letter_code
_entity_poly.pdbx_strand_id
1 'polypeptide(L)'
;MNNNNLNNQQSDSLQSENKQIREHYTFLLENVYDYKTVDLEKMSIDELKKLLEERQQEKAKEKSIYNENPNKFWMIKGMPKPKEHKVNSSTKGGLIVFLVWCAVMLLTGAGFMVFAFLANR
;
A
#
# COMPACT_ATOMS: atom_id res chain seq x y z
N MET A 1 55.38 -11.52 0.51
CA MET A 1 54.30 -12.42 0.06
C MET A 1 53.33 -12.62 1.22
N ASN A 2 52.19 -11.91 1.32
CA ASN A 2 51.01 -12.42 2.07
C ASN A 2 49.67 -11.66 1.88
N ASN A 3 49.36 -11.15 0.69
CA ASN A 3 48.04 -10.51 0.45
C ASN A 3 46.94 -11.48 0.02
N ASN A 4 47.27 -12.76 -0.23
CA ASN A 4 46.32 -13.74 -0.78
C ASN A 4 45.44 -14.41 0.29
N ASN A 5 45.82 -14.35 1.56
CA ASN A 5 45.12 -15.09 2.63
C ASN A 5 43.98 -14.28 3.29
N LEU A 6 44.06 -12.94 3.29
CA LEU A 6 42.97 -12.08 3.78
C LEU A 6 41.76 -12.06 2.83
N ASN A 7 42.00 -12.06 1.51
CA ASN A 7 40.93 -12.05 0.52
C ASN A 7 40.09 -13.33 0.54
N ASN A 8 40.71 -14.49 0.81
CA ASN A 8 40.01 -15.77 0.89
C ASN A 8 39.11 -15.86 2.14
N GLN A 9 39.57 -15.37 3.28
CA GLN A 9 38.75 -15.37 4.51
C GLN A 9 37.52 -14.45 4.39
N GLN A 10 37.66 -13.35 3.65
CA GLN A 10 36.56 -12.40 3.43
C GLN A 10 35.55 -12.90 2.39
N SER A 11 35.98 -13.66 1.38
CA SER A 11 35.07 -14.33 0.45
C SER A 11 34.32 -15.48 1.11
N ASP A 12 34.94 -16.23 2.02
CA ASP A 12 34.33 -17.36 2.70
C ASP A 12 33.26 -16.91 3.72
N SER A 13 33.50 -15.80 4.43
CA SER A 13 32.51 -15.23 5.34
C SER A 13 31.30 -14.66 4.59
N LEU A 14 31.52 -13.95 3.47
CA LEU A 14 30.45 -13.44 2.60
C LEU A 14 29.64 -14.55 1.94
N GLN A 15 30.25 -15.68 1.56
CA GLN A 15 29.53 -16.85 1.06
C GLN A 15 28.70 -17.52 2.16
N SER A 16 29.24 -17.60 3.38
CA SER A 16 28.51 -18.14 4.53
C SER A 16 27.31 -17.28 4.91
N GLU A 17 27.44 -15.96 4.83
CA GLU A 17 26.39 -14.98 5.12
C GLU A 17 25.28 -15.03 4.07
N ASN A 18 25.65 -15.02 2.78
CA ASN A 18 24.68 -15.13 1.68
C ASN A 18 23.90 -16.46 1.72
N LYS A 19 24.55 -17.55 2.13
CA LYS A 19 23.89 -18.84 2.33
C LYS A 19 22.86 -18.77 3.45
N GLN A 20 23.21 -18.19 4.60
CA GLN A 20 22.29 -18.01 5.73
C GLN A 20 21.10 -17.11 5.38
N ILE A 21 21.35 -16.00 4.68
CA ILE A 21 20.29 -15.07 4.22
C ILE A 21 19.31 -15.79 3.29
N ARG A 22 19.83 -16.58 2.35
CA ARG A 22 19.00 -17.36 1.43
C ARG A 22 18.16 -18.39 2.17
N GLU A 23 18.75 -19.15 3.07
CA GLU A 23 18.04 -20.14 3.90
C GLU A 23 16.93 -19.48 4.72
N HIS A 24 17.21 -18.31 5.31
CA HIS A 24 16.23 -17.55 6.07
C HIS A 24 15.05 -17.07 5.21
N TYR A 25 15.30 -16.52 4.02
CA TYR A 25 14.24 -16.08 3.11
C TYR A 25 13.42 -17.24 2.56
N THR A 26 14.08 -18.34 2.18
CA THR A 26 13.40 -19.57 1.74
C THR A 26 12.50 -20.11 2.84
N PHE A 27 13.00 -20.19 4.08
CA PHE A 27 12.24 -20.66 5.23
C PHE A 27 10.97 -19.82 5.46
N LEU A 28 11.08 -18.50 5.39
CA LEU A 28 9.95 -17.60 5.55
C LEU A 28 8.92 -17.78 4.42
N LEU A 29 9.36 -17.87 3.17
CA LEU A 29 8.48 -18.04 2.02
C LEU A 29 7.78 -19.40 2.00
N GLU A 30 8.46 -20.46 2.44
CA GLU A 30 7.89 -21.80 2.57
C GLU A 30 6.90 -21.87 3.73
N ASN A 31 7.32 -21.53 4.94
CA ASN A 31 6.51 -21.77 6.16
C ASN A 31 5.44 -20.72 6.42
N VAL A 32 5.64 -19.48 5.96
CA VAL A 32 4.70 -18.37 6.22
C VAL A 32 3.80 -18.08 5.02
N TYR A 33 4.22 -18.51 3.82
CA TYR A 33 3.53 -18.20 2.56
C TYR A 33 3.25 -19.44 1.67
N ASP A 34 3.51 -20.67 2.16
CA ASP A 34 3.20 -21.94 1.49
C ASP A 34 3.74 -22.07 0.05
N TYR A 35 4.92 -21.50 -0.23
CA TYR A 35 5.56 -21.68 -1.53
C TYR A 35 6.28 -23.03 -1.65
N LYS A 36 6.31 -23.59 -2.87
CA LYS A 36 7.06 -24.81 -3.17
C LYS A 36 8.56 -24.52 -3.27
N THR A 37 9.36 -25.21 -2.47
CA THR A 37 10.84 -25.16 -2.44
C THR A 37 11.50 -25.23 -3.83
N VAL A 38 10.93 -26.03 -4.73
CA VAL A 38 11.43 -26.24 -6.11
C VAL A 38 11.47 -24.95 -6.93
N ASP A 39 10.61 -23.97 -6.64
CA ASP A 39 10.56 -22.69 -7.35
C ASP A 39 11.49 -21.66 -6.71
N LEU A 40 11.76 -21.76 -5.40
CA LEU A 40 12.68 -20.87 -4.68
C LEU A 40 14.15 -21.21 -4.93
N GLU A 41 14.47 -22.48 -5.15
CA GLU A 41 15.85 -22.92 -5.38
C GLU A 41 16.46 -22.38 -6.69
N LYS A 42 15.62 -21.93 -7.62
CA LYS A 42 16.04 -21.36 -8.91
C LYS A 42 16.19 -19.84 -8.88
N MET A 43 15.66 -19.17 -7.87
CA MET A 43 15.74 -17.71 -7.75
C MET A 43 17.04 -17.27 -7.10
N SER A 44 17.51 -16.10 -7.55
CA SER A 44 18.59 -15.37 -6.93
C SER A 44 18.19 -14.81 -5.56
N ILE A 45 19.17 -14.44 -4.73
CA ILE A 45 18.93 -13.86 -3.39
C ILE A 45 18.12 -12.55 -3.50
N ASP A 46 18.40 -11.73 -4.52
CA ASP A 46 17.69 -10.49 -4.76
C ASP A 46 16.22 -10.72 -5.18
N GLU A 47 15.96 -11.76 -5.97
CA GLU A 47 14.60 -12.16 -6.33
C GLU A 47 13.84 -12.72 -5.12
N LEU A 48 14.48 -13.54 -4.27
CA LEU A 48 13.88 -14.01 -3.01
C LEU A 48 13.48 -12.85 -2.11
N LYS A 49 14.38 -11.88 -1.95
CA LYS A 49 14.15 -10.69 -1.13
C LYS A 49 12.98 -9.86 -1.69
N LYS A 50 12.96 -9.63 -3.00
CA LYS A 50 11.89 -8.90 -3.68
C LYS A 50 10.54 -9.61 -3.55
N LEU A 51 10.51 -10.93 -3.72
CA LEU A 51 9.31 -11.75 -3.57
C LEU A 51 8.78 -11.68 -2.12
N LEU A 52 9.67 -11.76 -1.14
CA LEU A 52 9.32 -11.65 0.28
C LEU A 52 8.76 -10.27 0.63
N GLU A 53 9.35 -9.21 0.11
CA GLU A 53 8.89 -7.83 0.31
C GLU A 53 7.51 -7.59 -0.34
N GLU A 54 7.31 -8.06 -1.56
CA GLU A 54 6.01 -7.98 -2.26
C GLU A 54 4.91 -8.70 -1.46
N ARG A 55 5.19 -9.91 -0.95
CA ARG A 55 4.25 -10.68 -0.12
C ARG A 55 3.95 -10.03 1.23
N GLN A 56 4.95 -9.40 1.86
CA GLN A 56 4.72 -8.64 3.09
C GLN A 56 3.81 -7.44 2.83
N GLN A 57 4.01 -6.72 1.72
CA GLN A 57 3.17 -5.60 1.33
C GLN A 57 1.74 -6.04 0.98
N GLU A 58 1.56 -7.17 0.29
CA GLU A 58 0.23 -7.74 0.02
C GLU A 58 -0.52 -8.08 1.31
N LYS A 59 0.13 -8.76 2.26
CA LYS A 59 -0.50 -9.05 3.56
C LYS A 59 -0.80 -7.78 4.36
N ALA A 60 0.04 -6.75 4.27
CA ALA A 60 -0.21 -5.47 4.94
C ALA A 60 -1.45 -4.77 4.36
N LYS A 61 -1.60 -4.75 3.03
CA LYS A 61 -2.78 -4.21 2.34
C LYS A 61 -4.04 -5.02 2.63
N GLU A 62 -3.94 -6.34 2.66
CA GLU A 62 -5.07 -7.21 3.02
C GLU A 62 -5.53 -6.96 4.47
N LYS A 63 -4.56 -6.76 5.38
CA LYS A 63 -4.84 -6.43 6.78
C LYS A 63 -5.45 -5.05 6.94
N SER A 64 -5.02 -4.04 6.18
CA SER A 64 -5.63 -2.71 6.23
C SER A 64 -7.07 -2.74 5.70
N ILE A 65 -7.32 -3.43 4.58
CA ILE A 65 -8.67 -3.60 4.02
C ILE A 65 -9.59 -4.33 5.01
N TYR A 66 -9.11 -5.37 5.69
CA TYR A 66 -9.90 -6.11 6.67
C TYR A 66 -10.19 -5.28 7.94
N ASN A 67 -9.23 -4.46 8.39
CA ASN A 67 -9.38 -3.70 9.63
C ASN A 67 -10.23 -2.43 9.44
N GLU A 68 -10.17 -1.82 8.26
CA GLU A 68 -10.94 -0.61 7.91
C GLU A 68 -12.37 -0.93 7.48
N ASN A 69 -12.70 -2.19 7.16
CA ASN A 69 -14.05 -2.56 6.77
C ASN A 69 -14.97 -2.78 7.98
N PRO A 70 -16.00 -1.93 8.19
CA PRO A 70 -16.93 -2.08 9.32
C PRO A 70 -17.75 -3.37 9.27
N ASN A 71 -17.85 -4.05 8.12
CA ASN A 71 -18.56 -5.32 7.93
C ASN A 71 -17.65 -6.57 7.97
N LYS A 72 -16.50 -6.50 8.64
CA LYS A 72 -15.53 -7.61 8.75
C LYS A 72 -16.08 -8.90 9.38
N PHE A 73 -17.18 -8.84 10.14
CA PHE A 73 -17.81 -10.02 10.76
C PHE A 73 -18.25 -11.09 9.75
N TRP A 74 -18.55 -10.68 8.52
CA TRP A 74 -18.97 -11.58 7.45
C TRP A 74 -17.81 -12.08 6.60
N MET A 75 -16.61 -11.50 6.75
CA MET A 75 -15.41 -11.84 5.99
C MET A 75 -14.74 -13.11 6.52
N ILE A 76 -15.41 -14.25 6.33
CA ILE A 76 -14.91 -15.57 6.71
C ILE A 76 -13.78 -15.99 5.76
N LYS A 77 -12.75 -16.62 6.34
CA LYS A 77 -11.59 -17.21 5.66
C LYS A 77 -12.08 -18.18 4.55
N GLY A 78 -12.06 -17.73 3.29
CA GLY A 78 -12.55 -18.52 2.14
C GLY A 78 -13.32 -17.73 1.09
N MET A 79 -13.69 -16.47 1.34
CA MET A 79 -14.27 -15.63 0.30
C MET A 79 -13.22 -15.11 -0.69
N PRO A 80 -13.60 -14.92 -1.97
CA PRO A 80 -12.72 -14.35 -2.97
C PRO A 80 -12.27 -12.95 -2.53
N LYS A 81 -10.98 -12.66 -2.69
CA LYS A 81 -10.40 -11.36 -2.33
C LYS A 81 -11.20 -10.22 -2.97
N PRO A 82 -11.57 -9.18 -2.21
CA PRO A 82 -12.32 -8.06 -2.76
C PRO A 82 -11.52 -7.44 -3.90
N LYS A 83 -12.13 -7.34 -5.08
CA LYS A 83 -11.53 -6.65 -6.21
C LYS A 83 -11.27 -5.21 -5.81
N GLU A 84 -10.05 -4.71 -6.07
CA GLU A 84 -9.74 -3.30 -5.88
C GLU A 84 -10.63 -2.46 -6.81
N HIS A 85 -11.77 -2.00 -6.27
CA HIS A 85 -12.62 -1.06 -6.97
C HIS A 85 -11.93 0.30 -6.89
N LYS A 86 -11.50 0.80 -8.06
CA LYS A 86 -11.01 2.16 -8.21
C LYS A 86 -12.12 3.09 -7.75
N VAL A 87 -12.00 3.66 -6.56
CA VAL A 87 -12.95 4.64 -6.04
C VAL A 87 -12.92 5.86 -6.96
N ASN A 88 -13.91 5.97 -7.82
CA ASN A 88 -14.18 7.20 -8.57
C ASN A 88 -14.71 8.22 -7.56
N SER A 89 -13.82 8.80 -6.78
CA SER A 89 -14.16 9.91 -5.89
C SER A 89 -14.54 11.10 -6.76
N SER A 90 -15.83 11.46 -6.75
CA SER A 90 -16.39 12.59 -7.51
C SER A 90 -16.06 13.94 -6.85
N THR A 91 -14.84 14.11 -6.36
CA THR A 91 -14.40 15.32 -5.65
C THR A 91 -14.49 16.56 -6.55
N LYS A 92 -14.27 16.39 -7.86
CA LYS A 92 -14.33 17.47 -8.84
C LYS A 92 -15.74 18.01 -9.06
N GLY A 93 -16.75 17.14 -9.03
CA GLY A 93 -18.15 17.55 -9.16
C GLY A 93 -18.66 18.27 -7.93
N GLY A 94 -18.33 17.75 -6.73
CA GLY A 94 -18.72 18.37 -5.46
C GLY A 94 -18.19 19.79 -5.27
N LEU A 95 -16.96 20.06 -5.72
CA LEU A 95 -16.36 21.39 -5.61
C LEU A 95 -17.10 22.44 -6.46
N ILE A 96 -17.53 22.07 -7.67
CA ILE A 96 -18.26 22.98 -8.55
C ILE A 96 -19.63 23.36 -7.94
N VAL A 97 -20.34 22.39 -7.37
CA VAL A 97 -21.65 22.62 -6.74
C VAL A 97 -21.51 23.51 -5.51
N PHE A 98 -20.47 23.30 -4.71
CA PHE A 98 -20.18 24.13 -3.54
C PHE A 98 -19.90 25.60 -3.91
N LEU A 99 -19.08 25.84 -4.95
CA LEU A 99 -18.79 27.20 -5.42
C LEU A 99 -20.03 27.92 -5.94
N VAL A 100 -20.87 27.23 -6.71
CA VAL A 100 -22.13 27.79 -7.21
C VAL A 100 -23.06 28.15 -6.05
N TRP A 101 -23.18 27.28 -5.04
CA TRP A 101 -24.00 27.56 -3.85
C TRP A 101 -23.51 28.80 -3.08
N CYS A 102 -22.20 28.93 -2.84
CA CYS A 102 -21.62 30.10 -2.21
C CYS A 102 -21.87 31.39 -3.00
N ALA A 103 -21.79 31.34 -4.34
CA ALA A 103 -22.04 32.49 -5.21
C ALA A 103 -23.50 32.95 -5.12
N VAL A 104 -24.46 32.02 -5.13
CA VAL A 104 -25.89 32.34 -4.95
C VAL A 104 -26.12 33.02 -3.60
N MET A 105 -25.56 32.46 -2.52
CA MET A 105 -25.64 33.02 -1.16
C MET A 105 -25.17 34.48 -1.10
N LEU A 106 -24.01 34.78 -1.69
CA LEU A 106 -23.45 36.13 -1.78
C LEU A 106 -24.35 37.08 -2.58
N LEU A 107 -24.89 36.63 -3.72
CA LEU A 107 -25.79 37.45 -4.54
C LEU A 107 -27.09 37.79 -3.81
N THR A 108 -27.69 36.82 -3.12
CA THR A 108 -28.87 37.09 -2.28
C THR A 108 -28.55 38.06 -1.15
N GLY A 109 -27.41 37.92 -0.48
CA GLY A 109 -26.99 38.83 0.59
C GLY A 109 -26.76 40.25 0.08
N ALA A 110 -26.06 40.40 -1.05
CA ALA A 110 -25.86 41.70 -1.69
C ALA A 110 -27.18 42.33 -2.15
N GLY A 111 -28.07 41.54 -2.75
CA GLY A 111 -29.41 41.99 -3.15
C GLY A 111 -30.23 42.49 -1.96
N PHE A 112 -30.19 41.79 -0.83
CA PHE A 112 -30.86 42.21 0.40
C PHE A 112 -30.29 43.51 0.95
N MET A 113 -28.97 43.67 0.91
CA MET A 113 -28.29 44.90 1.37
C MET A 113 -28.66 46.11 0.51
N VAL A 114 -28.68 45.94 -0.83
CA VAL A 114 -29.10 46.98 -1.77
C VAL A 114 -30.57 47.35 -1.55
N PHE A 115 -31.45 46.35 -1.43
CA PHE A 115 -32.87 46.58 -1.18
C PHE A 115 -33.10 47.31 0.15
N ALA A 116 -32.41 46.92 1.22
CA ALA A 116 -32.49 47.60 2.51
C ALA A 116 -32.02 49.06 2.41
N PHE A 117 -30.97 49.35 1.65
CA PHE A 117 -30.47 50.71 1.45
C PHE A 117 -31.44 51.58 0.63
N LEU A 118 -32.10 51.00 -0.38
CA LEU A 118 -33.14 51.69 -1.15
C LEU A 118 -34.42 51.89 -0.34
N ALA A 119 -34.81 50.91 0.49
CA ALA A 119 -36.02 50.98 1.30
C ALA A 119 -35.89 51.91 2.52
N ASN A 120 -34.65 52.16 3.00
CA ASN A 120 -34.36 53.02 4.14
C ASN A 120 -34.02 54.48 3.73
N ARG A 121 -34.22 54.84 2.45
CA ARG A 121 -34.11 56.20 1.93
C ARG A 121 -35.50 56.74 1.60
#